data_AF-A0A0J8B317-F1
#
_entry.id   AF-A0A0J8B317-F1
#
_cell.length_a   1.000
_cell.length_b   1.000
_cell.length_c   1.000
_cell.angle_alpha   90.00
_cell.angle_beta   90.00
_cell.angle_gamma   90.00
#
_symmetry.space_group_name_H-M   'P 1'
#
loop_
_entity.id
_entity.type
_entity.pdbx_description
1 polymer ?
#
loop_
_entity_poly.entity_id
_entity_poly.type
_entity_poly.pdbx_seq_one_letter_code
_entity_poly.pdbx_strand_id
1 'polypeptide(L)'
;FGIAHHSVAFNAWNFCLNEFTGQRINVCCALLESCGRWLFKNPETNERCSQFLDRMMKLKAAKYMEEHMNNMVENAYYQCNPPAIRVRRRKVYPPMRLYLHHLIYSELNDSTIDDILILLRKLDWDDANVVRWVKKALIRADRVQVQNIKCLASIVAGLDKFHPVAVEIGDVVLEEIRQGLERNDFAESQRRLAFARYLGELYNYMVVNAQTIFDTLYMIITLGHEIDRKGQLVSQIDLPTDTFRVRIICVILDSCGSYFSGG
;
A
#
# COMPACT_ATOMS: atom_id res chain seq x y z
N PHE A 1 28.03 -25.52 7.13
CA PHE A 1 28.97 -24.39 6.90
C PHE A 1 30.11 -24.49 7.90
N GLY A 2 31.37 -24.28 7.48
CA GLY A 2 32.56 -24.48 8.33
C GLY A 2 33.41 -25.73 8.03
N ILE A 3 33.10 -26.48 6.97
CA ILE A 3 33.83 -27.72 6.59
C ILE A 3 35.09 -27.39 5.78
N ALA A 4 35.10 -26.28 5.05
CA ALA A 4 36.24 -25.81 4.26
C ALA A 4 36.81 -24.52 4.86
N HIS A 5 38.13 -24.38 4.85
CA HIS A 5 38.81 -23.20 5.37
C HIS A 5 38.43 -21.96 4.56
N HIS A 6 38.21 -20.82 5.24
CA HIS A 6 37.77 -19.54 4.63
C HIS A 6 38.61 -19.12 3.42
N SER A 7 39.92 -19.43 3.44
CA SER A 7 40.86 -19.11 2.36
C SER A 7 40.48 -19.72 1.01
N VAL A 8 39.82 -20.87 0.98
CA VAL A 8 39.44 -21.56 -0.27
C VAL A 8 38.45 -20.72 -1.06
N ALA A 9 37.43 -20.17 -0.39
CA ALA A 9 36.44 -19.29 -1.01
C ALA A 9 37.11 -18.01 -1.54
N PHE A 10 37.94 -17.35 -0.73
CA PHE A 10 38.63 -16.12 -1.14
C PHE A 10 39.65 -16.35 -2.27
N ASN A 11 40.31 -17.50 -2.33
CA ASN A 11 41.23 -17.84 -3.41
C ASN A 11 40.50 -18.07 -4.73
N ALA A 12 39.39 -18.82 -4.70
CA ALA A 12 38.54 -19.03 -5.88
C ALA A 12 37.96 -17.69 -6.39
N TRP A 13 37.51 -16.85 -5.47
CA TRP A 13 37.02 -15.52 -5.77
C TRP A 13 38.10 -14.59 -6.35
N ASN A 14 39.31 -14.58 -5.80
CA ASN A 14 40.42 -13.82 -6.37
C ASN A 14 40.78 -14.30 -7.79
N PHE A 15 40.76 -15.61 -8.02
CA PHE A 15 40.96 -16.19 -9.36
C PHE A 15 39.90 -15.69 -10.36
N CYS A 16 38.62 -15.66 -9.94
CA CYS A 16 37.53 -15.14 -10.78
C CYS A 16 37.63 -13.64 -11.04
N LEU A 17 37.99 -12.81 -10.03
CA LEU A 17 38.07 -11.35 -10.20
C LEU A 17 39.30 -10.91 -11.00
N ASN A 18 40.40 -11.67 -11.01
CA ASN A 18 41.60 -11.31 -11.77
C ASN A 18 41.34 -11.25 -13.28
N GLU A 19 40.51 -12.16 -13.82
CA GLU A 19 39.96 -12.01 -15.17
C GLU A 19 38.44 -12.12 -15.11
N PHE A 20 37.81 -11.02 -14.70
CA PHE A 20 36.35 -10.95 -14.59
C PHE A 20 35.70 -10.87 -15.97
N THR A 21 35.52 -12.01 -16.64
CA THR A 21 34.89 -12.15 -17.97
C THR A 21 34.16 -13.50 -18.11
N GLY A 22 33.09 -13.52 -18.91
CA GLY A 22 32.37 -14.73 -19.31
C GLY A 22 31.95 -15.63 -18.15
N GLN A 23 32.26 -16.93 -18.25
CA GLN A 23 31.88 -17.95 -17.26
C GLN A 23 32.41 -17.68 -15.84
N ARG A 24 33.50 -16.91 -15.69
CA ARG A 24 34.04 -16.57 -14.36
C ARG A 24 33.10 -15.66 -13.57
N ILE A 25 32.28 -14.86 -14.25
CA ILE A 25 31.25 -14.03 -13.61
C ILE A 25 30.19 -14.94 -12.97
N ASN A 26 29.72 -15.96 -13.71
CA ASN A 26 28.75 -16.93 -13.21
C ASN A 26 29.27 -17.69 -11.98
N VAL A 27 30.50 -18.20 -12.05
CA VAL A 27 31.13 -18.91 -10.92
C VAL A 27 31.32 -17.98 -9.72
N CYS A 28 31.73 -16.73 -9.95
CA CYS A 28 31.89 -15.74 -8.88
C CYS A 28 30.56 -15.44 -8.18
N CYS A 29 29.49 -15.22 -8.96
CA CYS A 29 28.16 -14.96 -8.44
C CYS A 29 27.64 -16.18 -7.66
N ALA A 30 27.70 -17.38 -8.24
CA ALA A 30 27.25 -18.62 -7.59
C ALA A 30 27.97 -18.88 -6.25
N LEU A 31 29.28 -18.61 -6.18
CA LEU A 31 30.03 -18.68 -4.92
C LEU A 31 29.55 -17.64 -3.91
N LEU A 32 29.30 -16.40 -4.37
CA LEU A 32 28.77 -15.31 -3.53
C LEU A 32 27.39 -15.60 -2.97
N GLU A 33 26.49 -16.17 -3.78
CA GLU A 33 25.16 -16.59 -3.35
C GLU A 33 25.24 -17.73 -2.30
N SER A 34 26.20 -18.65 -2.46
CA SER A 34 26.33 -19.83 -1.61
C SER A 34 26.94 -19.51 -0.24
N CYS A 35 28.04 -18.76 -0.18
CA CYS A 35 28.79 -18.54 1.07
C CYS A 35 29.02 -17.06 1.43
N GLY A 36 28.68 -16.12 0.56
CA GLY A 36 28.93 -14.68 0.74
C GLY A 36 28.29 -14.13 2.01
N ARG A 37 27.00 -14.39 2.23
CA ARG A 37 26.28 -13.86 3.40
C ARG A 37 26.87 -14.33 4.74
N TRP A 38 27.41 -15.55 4.78
CA TRP A 38 28.05 -16.09 5.98
C TRP A 38 29.43 -15.45 6.18
N LEU A 39 30.25 -15.36 5.13
CA LEU A 39 31.57 -14.72 5.17
C LEU A 39 31.49 -13.22 5.50
N PHE A 40 30.45 -12.54 5.02
CA PHE A 40 30.21 -11.13 5.32
C PHE A 40 29.76 -10.92 6.77
N LYS A 41 28.99 -11.83 7.37
CA LYS A 41 28.54 -11.69 8.77
C LYS A 41 29.57 -12.13 9.82
N ASN A 42 30.54 -12.97 9.45
CA ASN A 42 31.55 -13.45 10.37
C ASN A 42 32.60 -12.35 10.65
N PRO A 43 32.85 -11.95 11.92
CA PRO A 43 33.78 -10.87 12.27
C PRO A 43 35.19 -11.05 11.69
N GLU A 44 35.69 -12.28 11.62
CA GLU A 44 37.05 -12.58 11.13
C GLU A 44 37.22 -12.36 9.62
N THR A 45 36.13 -12.54 8.84
CA THR A 45 36.17 -12.47 7.37
C THR A 45 35.42 -11.29 6.80
N ASN A 46 34.70 -10.53 7.63
CA ASN A 46 33.86 -9.40 7.21
C ASN A 46 34.65 -8.37 6.39
N GLU A 47 35.79 -7.90 6.92
CA GLU A 47 36.59 -6.86 6.26
C GLU A 47 37.07 -7.32 4.87
N ARG A 48 37.59 -8.55 4.79
CA ARG A 48 38.06 -9.15 3.55
C ARG A 48 36.93 -9.38 2.54
N CYS A 49 35.73 -9.75 3.02
CA CYS A 49 34.55 -9.90 2.18
C CYS A 49 34.03 -8.55 1.67
N SER A 50 34.07 -7.50 2.49
CA SER A 50 33.70 -6.14 2.08
C SER A 50 34.63 -5.62 0.97
N GLN A 51 35.94 -5.76 1.15
CA GLN A 51 36.92 -5.38 0.11
C GLN A 51 36.69 -6.14 -1.21
N PHE A 52 36.29 -7.41 -1.12
CA PHE A 52 35.97 -8.22 -2.28
C PHE A 52 34.73 -7.72 -3.02
N LEU A 53 33.63 -7.46 -2.29
CA LEU A 53 32.39 -6.90 -2.82
C LEU A 53 32.63 -5.55 -3.51
N ASP A 54 33.47 -4.68 -2.92
CA ASP A 54 33.84 -3.39 -3.52
C ASP A 54 34.62 -3.58 -4.83
N ARG A 55 35.56 -4.54 -4.86
CA ARG A 55 36.34 -4.86 -6.07
C ARG A 55 35.43 -5.39 -7.18
N MET A 56 34.46 -6.25 -6.85
CA MET A 56 33.47 -6.78 -7.80
C MET A 56 32.62 -5.66 -8.42
N MET A 57 32.14 -4.71 -7.61
CA MET A 57 31.35 -3.57 -8.11
C MET A 57 32.19 -2.58 -8.94
N LYS A 58 33.45 -2.36 -8.58
CA LYS A 58 34.38 -1.55 -9.39
C LYS A 58 34.65 -2.19 -10.75
N LEU A 59 34.88 -3.50 -10.78
CA LEU A 59 35.06 -4.25 -12.04
C LEU A 59 33.79 -4.24 -12.88
N LYS A 60 32.62 -4.25 -12.23
CA LYS A 60 31.33 -4.07 -12.90
C LYS A 60 31.25 -2.73 -13.63
N ALA A 61 31.57 -1.63 -12.95
CA ALA A 61 31.49 -0.30 -13.53
C ALA A 61 32.54 -0.07 -14.64
N ALA A 62 33.71 -0.73 -14.55
CA ALA A 62 34.82 -0.52 -15.46
C ALA A 62 34.73 -1.35 -16.77
N LYS A 63 33.97 -2.44 -16.79
CA LYS A 63 33.87 -3.33 -17.96
C LYS A 63 32.48 -3.26 -18.59
N TYR A 64 32.43 -3.24 -19.92
CA TYR A 64 31.18 -3.49 -20.63
C TYR A 64 30.74 -4.93 -20.39
N MET A 65 29.52 -5.10 -19.88
CA MET A 65 28.88 -6.39 -19.64
C MET A 65 27.46 -6.35 -20.17
N GLU A 66 27.00 -7.49 -20.70
CA GLU A 66 25.61 -7.68 -21.09
C GLU A 66 24.69 -7.46 -19.87
N GLU A 67 23.50 -6.92 -20.14
CA GLU A 67 22.51 -6.55 -19.12
C GLU A 67 22.17 -7.72 -18.18
N HIS A 68 22.07 -8.94 -18.72
CA HIS A 68 21.86 -10.15 -17.93
C HIS A 68 22.97 -10.39 -16.90
N MET A 69 24.24 -10.28 -17.29
CA MET A 69 25.38 -10.46 -16.37
C MET A 69 25.47 -9.32 -15.35
N ASN A 70 25.14 -8.10 -15.75
CA ASN A 70 25.05 -6.96 -14.84
C ASN A 70 24.00 -7.18 -13.74
N ASN A 71 22.83 -7.72 -14.09
CA ASN A 71 21.77 -8.03 -13.16
C ASN A 71 22.15 -9.18 -12.22
N MET A 72 22.82 -10.22 -12.74
CA MET A 72 23.31 -11.33 -11.93
C MET A 72 24.29 -10.86 -10.84
N VAL A 73 25.23 -9.99 -11.21
CA VAL A 73 26.20 -9.39 -10.27
C VAL A 73 25.51 -8.57 -9.18
N GLU A 74 24.52 -7.75 -9.53
CA GLU A 74 23.77 -6.96 -8.54
C GLU A 74 22.97 -7.84 -7.59
N ASN A 75 22.28 -8.84 -8.12
CA ASN A 75 21.49 -9.77 -7.31
C ASN A 75 22.39 -10.49 -6.29
N ALA A 76 23.52 -11.02 -6.73
CA ALA A 76 24.47 -11.70 -5.84
C ALA A 76 25.07 -10.73 -4.79
N TYR A 77 25.38 -9.48 -5.19
CA TYR A 77 25.86 -8.45 -4.26
C TYR A 77 24.82 -8.12 -3.18
N TYR A 78 23.59 -7.80 -3.57
CA TYR A 78 22.53 -7.42 -2.63
C TYR A 78 22.00 -8.61 -1.80
N GLN A 79 22.18 -9.85 -2.26
CA GLN A 79 21.91 -11.02 -1.43
C GLN A 79 22.94 -11.20 -0.31
N CYS A 80 24.22 -10.87 -0.60
CA CYS A 80 25.31 -10.92 0.36
C CYS A 80 25.24 -9.76 1.36
N ASN A 81 25.13 -8.53 0.86
CA ASN A 81 25.03 -7.30 1.64
C ASN A 81 23.70 -6.58 1.32
N PRO A 82 22.57 -7.08 1.86
CA PRO A 82 21.29 -6.42 1.66
C PRO A 82 21.33 -5.00 2.24
N PRO A 83 20.75 -4.01 1.54
CA PRO A 83 20.72 -2.63 2.04
C PRO A 83 20.08 -2.61 3.43
N ALA A 84 20.54 -1.69 4.29
CA ALA A 84 20.04 -1.57 5.65
C ALA A 84 18.51 -1.38 5.63
N ILE A 85 17.78 -2.45 5.90
CA ILE A 85 16.32 -2.40 6.06
C ILE A 85 16.11 -1.59 7.33
N ARG A 86 15.59 -0.35 7.19
CA ARG A 86 15.12 0.42 8.35
C ARG A 86 14.05 -0.42 9.01
N VAL A 87 14.39 -1.09 10.12
CA VAL A 87 13.44 -1.84 10.93
C VAL A 87 12.41 -0.83 11.42
N ARG A 88 11.24 -0.79 10.76
CA ARG A 88 10.14 0.08 11.19
C ARG A 88 9.77 -0.36 12.60
N ARG A 89 10.04 0.49 13.60
CA ARG A 89 9.57 0.27 14.97
C ARG A 89 8.07 0.03 14.91
N ARG A 90 7.60 -1.09 15.47
CA ARG A 90 6.16 -1.36 15.56
C ARG A 90 5.53 -0.24 16.37
N LYS A 91 4.53 0.44 15.80
CA LYS A 91 3.76 1.47 16.51
C LYS A 91 3.02 0.77 17.65
N VAL A 92 3.33 1.12 18.89
CA VAL A 92 2.59 0.65 20.06
C VAL A 92 1.31 1.47 20.14
N TYR A 93 0.15 0.80 20.20
CA TYR A 93 -1.15 1.45 20.32
C TYR A 93 -1.72 1.22 21.71
N PRO A 94 -2.43 2.20 22.30
CA PRO A 94 -3.15 2.01 23.55
C PRO A 94 -4.18 0.87 23.45
N PRO A 95 -4.51 0.17 24.55
CA PRO A 95 -5.48 -0.93 24.55
C PRO A 95 -6.83 -0.55 23.94
N MET A 96 -7.34 0.65 24.27
CA MET A 96 -8.59 1.17 23.71
C MET A 96 -8.56 1.24 22.17
N ARG A 97 -7.44 1.68 21.59
CA ARG A 97 -7.31 1.75 20.13
C ARG A 97 -7.21 0.36 19.49
N LEU A 98 -6.56 -0.60 20.17
CA LEU A 98 -6.52 -1.98 19.71
C LEU A 98 -7.90 -2.64 19.76
N TYR A 99 -8.67 -2.35 20.80
CA TYR A 99 -10.05 -2.80 20.94
C TYR A 99 -10.92 -2.28 19.78
N LEU A 100 -10.85 -0.98 19.45
CA LEU A 100 -11.55 -0.40 18.30
C LEU A 100 -11.14 -1.04 16.98
N HIS A 101 -9.84 -1.29 16.77
CA HIS A 101 -9.38 -2.00 15.57
C HIS A 101 -9.94 -3.42 15.49
N HIS A 102 -10.02 -4.13 16.62
CA HIS A 102 -10.57 -5.48 16.67
C HIS A 102 -12.07 -5.47 16.33
N LEU A 103 -12.86 -4.57 16.95
CA LEU A 103 -14.28 -4.44 16.64
C LEU A 103 -14.54 -4.15 15.16
N ILE A 104 -13.88 -3.12 14.60
CA ILE A 104 -14.18 -2.63 13.25
C ILE A 104 -13.51 -3.47 12.16
N TYR A 105 -12.27 -3.92 12.35
CA TYR A 105 -11.49 -4.58 11.29
C TYR A 105 -11.44 -6.10 11.39
N SER A 106 -11.89 -6.70 12.51
CA SER A 106 -11.90 -8.16 12.68
C SER A 106 -13.31 -8.72 12.90
N GLU A 107 -14.09 -8.13 13.80
CA GLU A 107 -15.39 -8.70 14.20
C GLU A 107 -16.57 -8.21 13.35
N LEU A 108 -16.47 -7.03 12.75
CA LEU A 108 -17.57 -6.42 11.99
C LEU A 108 -18.06 -7.28 10.82
N ASN A 109 -19.30 -7.74 10.91
CA ASN A 109 -20.05 -8.45 9.87
C ASN A 109 -21.57 -8.27 10.07
N ASP A 110 -22.39 -8.84 9.19
CA ASP A 110 -23.86 -8.71 9.23
C ASP A 110 -24.50 -9.24 10.54
N SER A 111 -23.88 -10.23 11.21
CA SER A 111 -24.41 -10.79 12.47
C SER A 111 -23.98 -10.05 13.73
N THR A 112 -22.84 -9.36 13.69
CA THR A 112 -22.24 -8.69 14.86
C THR A 112 -22.52 -7.18 14.89
N ILE A 113 -23.12 -6.63 13.83
CA ILE A 113 -23.26 -5.20 13.64
C ILE A 113 -24.02 -4.50 14.77
N ASP A 114 -25.12 -5.08 15.23
CA ASP A 114 -25.95 -4.50 16.28
C ASP A 114 -25.22 -4.46 17.63
N ASP A 115 -24.51 -5.54 17.96
CA ASP A 115 -23.71 -5.64 19.18
C ASP A 115 -22.55 -4.64 19.16
N ILE A 116 -21.84 -4.55 18.02
CA ILE A 116 -20.74 -3.59 17.84
C ILE A 116 -21.25 -2.16 17.94
N LEU A 117 -22.40 -1.83 17.34
CA LEU A 117 -23.00 -0.51 17.44
C LEU A 117 -23.33 -0.15 18.90
N ILE A 118 -23.88 -1.09 19.67
CA ILE A 118 -24.13 -0.91 21.11
C ILE A 118 -22.83 -0.65 21.88
N LEU A 119 -21.76 -1.39 21.56
CA LEU A 119 -20.45 -1.20 22.20
C LEU A 119 -19.84 0.17 21.88
N LEU A 120 -19.91 0.62 20.62
CA LEU A 120 -19.41 1.93 20.21
C LEU A 120 -20.16 3.08 20.88
N ARG A 121 -21.47 2.94 21.07
CA ARG A 121 -22.30 3.93 21.79
C ARG A 121 -21.93 4.05 23.28
N LYS A 122 -21.41 2.99 23.89
CA LYS A 122 -21.02 2.95 25.31
C LYS A 122 -19.61 3.46 25.60
N LEU A 123 -18.85 3.83 24.56
CA LEU A 123 -17.52 4.41 24.72
C LEU A 123 -17.58 5.76 25.43
N ASP A 124 -16.45 6.18 25.97
CA ASP A 124 -16.28 7.51 26.54
C ASP A 124 -16.18 8.55 25.39
N TRP A 125 -17.30 9.20 25.08
CA TRP A 125 -17.39 10.21 24.03
C TRP A 125 -16.95 11.61 24.49
N ASP A 126 -16.60 11.77 25.77
CA ASP A 126 -16.01 13.01 26.30
C ASP A 126 -14.47 12.99 26.15
N ASP A 127 -13.85 11.81 26.10
CA ASP A 127 -12.42 11.69 25.77
C ASP A 127 -12.16 11.91 24.27
N ALA A 128 -11.58 13.07 23.95
CA ALA A 128 -11.19 13.47 22.60
C ALA A 128 -10.30 12.43 21.88
N ASN A 129 -9.49 11.65 22.61
CA ASN A 129 -8.67 10.60 21.99
C ASN A 129 -9.53 9.42 21.52
N VAL A 130 -10.49 8.99 22.34
CA VAL A 130 -11.42 7.91 22.01
C VAL A 130 -12.25 8.31 20.79
N VAL A 131 -12.86 9.48 20.82
CA VAL A 131 -13.64 10.02 19.69
C VAL A 131 -12.79 10.05 18.41
N ARG A 132 -11.56 10.56 18.49
CA ARG A 132 -10.63 10.60 17.36
C ARG A 132 -10.31 9.20 16.82
N TRP A 133 -10.12 8.21 17.69
CA TRP A 133 -9.83 6.84 17.26
C TRP A 133 -11.05 6.17 16.63
N VAL A 134 -12.25 6.39 17.17
CA VAL A 134 -13.50 5.88 16.60
C VAL A 134 -13.71 6.46 15.20
N LYS A 135 -13.69 7.80 15.06
CA LYS A 135 -13.83 8.47 13.75
C LYS A 135 -12.79 7.97 12.75
N LYS A 136 -11.53 7.88 13.18
CA LYS A 136 -10.45 7.33 12.34
C LYS A 136 -10.68 5.87 11.95
N ALA A 137 -11.28 5.06 12.82
CA ALA A 137 -11.58 3.68 12.51
C ALA A 137 -12.66 3.59 11.42
N LEU A 138 -13.73 4.38 11.55
CA LEU A 138 -14.86 4.45 10.63
C LEU A 138 -14.48 5.03 9.25
N ILE A 139 -13.54 5.98 9.20
CA ILE A 139 -13.04 6.53 7.93
C ILE A 139 -12.29 5.48 7.09
N ARG A 140 -11.58 4.54 7.73
CA ARG A 140 -10.63 3.63 7.06
C ARG A 140 -11.32 2.41 6.44
N ALA A 141 -12.20 2.65 5.48
CA ALA A 141 -12.87 1.59 4.71
C ALA A 141 -11.89 0.65 4.00
N ASP A 142 -10.70 1.14 3.64
CA ASP A 142 -9.61 0.35 3.05
C ASP A 142 -9.04 -0.75 3.97
N ARG A 143 -9.37 -0.70 5.26
CA ARG A 143 -8.99 -1.72 6.26
C ARG A 143 -10.09 -2.74 6.53
N VAL A 144 -11.29 -2.52 6.01
CA VAL A 144 -12.45 -3.41 6.17
C VAL A 144 -12.55 -4.33 4.96
N GLN A 145 -13.00 -5.56 5.17
CA GLN A 145 -13.28 -6.47 4.06
C GLN A 145 -14.38 -5.89 3.18
N VAL A 146 -14.24 -5.99 1.85
CA VAL A 146 -15.14 -5.34 0.88
C VAL A 146 -16.62 -5.68 1.12
N GLN A 147 -16.91 -6.93 1.49
CA GLN A 147 -18.26 -7.42 1.78
C GLN A 147 -18.89 -6.80 3.05
N ASN A 148 -18.07 -6.30 3.98
CA ASN A 148 -18.51 -5.72 5.26
C ASN A 148 -18.50 -4.17 5.22
N ILE A 149 -18.17 -3.55 4.10
CA ILE A 149 -18.20 -2.08 3.96
C ILE A 149 -19.63 -1.52 4.18
N LYS A 150 -20.66 -2.25 3.75
CA LYS A 150 -22.07 -1.94 4.06
C LYS A 150 -22.32 -1.87 5.57
N CYS A 151 -21.74 -2.78 6.35
CA CYS A 151 -21.87 -2.79 7.82
C CYS A 151 -21.20 -1.55 8.42
N LEU A 152 -20.07 -1.11 7.85
CA LEU A 152 -19.39 0.10 8.28
C LEU A 152 -20.27 1.35 8.06
N ALA A 153 -20.95 1.44 6.92
CA ALA A 153 -21.87 2.54 6.60
C ALA A 153 -23.10 2.54 7.53
N SER A 154 -23.66 1.36 7.79
CA SER A 154 -24.73 1.18 8.77
C SER A 154 -24.33 1.60 10.18
N ILE A 155 -23.10 1.28 10.63
CA ILE A 155 -22.57 1.78 11.91
C ILE A 155 -22.53 3.30 11.93
N VAL A 156 -22.04 3.94 10.86
CA VAL A 156 -22.00 5.41 10.78
C VAL A 156 -23.40 5.99 10.92
N ALA A 157 -24.38 5.50 10.15
CA ALA A 157 -25.75 5.98 10.22
C ALA A 157 -26.43 5.70 11.59
N GLY A 158 -26.14 4.54 12.20
CA GLY A 158 -26.67 4.18 13.51
C GLY A 158 -26.07 5.00 14.65
N LEU A 159 -24.77 5.32 14.55
CA LEU A 159 -24.04 6.05 15.56
C LEU A 159 -24.33 7.55 15.52
N ASP A 160 -24.59 8.10 14.32
CA ASP A 160 -24.91 9.52 14.11
C ASP A 160 -26.13 10.00 14.90
N LYS A 161 -27.07 9.09 15.19
CA LYS A 161 -28.25 9.35 16.03
C LYS A 161 -27.91 9.73 17.47
N PHE A 162 -26.71 9.38 17.95
CA PHE A 162 -26.25 9.63 19.32
C PHE A 162 -25.06 10.58 19.35
N HIS A 163 -24.15 10.45 18.38
CA HIS A 163 -22.94 11.26 18.29
C HIS A 163 -22.72 11.71 16.85
N PRO A 164 -22.64 13.02 16.57
CA PRO A 164 -22.53 13.52 15.20
C PRO A 164 -21.19 13.10 14.58
N VAL A 165 -21.26 12.17 13.63
CA VAL A 165 -20.09 11.59 12.95
C VAL A 165 -20.29 11.49 11.44
N ALA A 166 -21.54 11.44 10.96
CA ALA A 166 -21.86 11.16 9.57
C ALA A 166 -21.29 12.22 8.61
N VAL A 167 -21.49 13.51 8.92
CA VAL A 167 -21.01 14.62 8.08
C VAL A 167 -19.49 14.58 7.92
N GLU A 168 -18.75 14.48 9.02
CA GLU A 168 -17.28 14.44 8.99
C GLU A 168 -16.77 13.22 8.21
N ILE A 169 -17.39 12.05 8.39
CA ILE A 169 -16.99 10.84 7.66
C ILE A 169 -17.30 10.98 6.18
N GLY A 170 -18.48 11.50 5.82
CA GLY A 170 -18.87 11.79 4.44
C GLY A 170 -17.87 12.71 3.74
N ASP A 171 -17.54 13.84 4.37
CA ASP A 171 -16.57 14.81 3.84
C ASP A 171 -15.19 14.17 3.60
N VAL A 172 -14.70 13.37 4.57
CA VAL A 172 -13.40 12.72 4.44
C VAL A 172 -13.41 11.65 3.34
N VAL A 173 -14.51 10.91 3.17
CA VAL A 173 -14.63 9.92 2.09
C VAL A 173 -14.62 10.60 0.72
N LEU A 174 -15.32 11.72 0.56
CA LEU A 174 -15.30 12.52 -0.67
C LEU A 174 -13.89 13.04 -0.99
N GLU A 175 -13.19 13.54 0.04
CA GLU A 175 -11.81 14.03 -0.10
C GLU A 175 -10.83 12.89 -0.45
N GLU A 176 -10.97 11.70 0.14
CA GLU A 176 -10.15 10.53 -0.19
C GLU A 176 -10.36 10.08 -1.66
N ILE A 177 -11.58 10.18 -2.18
CA ILE A 177 -11.87 9.90 -3.60
C ILE A 177 -11.19 10.94 -4.48
N ARG A 178 -11.34 12.24 -4.17
CA ARG A 178 -10.71 13.33 -4.93
C ARG A 178 -9.18 13.22 -4.94
N GLN A 179 -8.56 13.09 -3.77
CA GLN A 179 -7.10 12.91 -3.68
C GLN A 179 -6.63 11.64 -4.40
N GLY A 180 -7.44 10.57 -4.36
CA GLY A 180 -7.16 9.34 -5.09
C GLY A 180 -7.13 9.53 -6.61
N LEU A 181 -7.98 10.41 -7.15
CA LEU A 181 -7.96 10.79 -8.57
C LEU A 181 -6.73 11.64 -8.92
N GLU A 182 -6.38 12.60 -8.07
CA GLU A 182 -5.23 13.50 -8.28
C GLU A 182 -3.89 12.75 -8.24
N ARG A 183 -3.73 11.78 -7.33
CA ARG A 183 -2.50 10.98 -7.22
C ARG A 183 -2.39 9.91 -8.30
N ASN A 184 -3.51 9.29 -8.65
CA ASN A 184 -3.63 8.17 -9.58
C ASN A 184 -2.56 7.05 -9.39
N ASP A 185 -2.26 6.69 -8.14
CA ASP A 185 -1.25 5.67 -7.83
C ASP A 185 -1.84 4.25 -7.95
N PHE A 186 -1.23 3.42 -8.81
CA PHE A 186 -1.60 2.02 -9.01
C PHE A 186 -1.51 1.20 -7.71
N ALA A 187 -0.55 1.50 -6.83
CA ALA A 187 -0.40 0.81 -5.55
C ALA A 187 -1.58 1.06 -4.60
N GLU A 188 -2.32 2.16 -4.79
CA GLU A 188 -3.50 2.52 -4.00
C GLU A 188 -4.82 2.08 -4.65
N SER A 189 -4.78 1.29 -5.73
CA SER A 189 -5.98 0.86 -6.48
C SER A 189 -7.06 0.24 -5.58
N GLN A 190 -6.70 -0.69 -4.71
CA GLN A 190 -7.65 -1.35 -3.81
C GLN A 190 -8.28 -0.36 -2.81
N ARG A 191 -7.46 0.56 -2.28
CA ARG A 191 -7.93 1.61 -1.37
C ARG A 191 -8.94 2.52 -2.07
N ARG A 192 -8.64 2.98 -3.28
CA ARG A 192 -9.53 3.85 -4.08
C ARG A 192 -10.89 3.18 -4.34
N LEU A 193 -10.88 1.89 -4.71
CA LEU A 193 -12.12 1.13 -4.90
C LEU A 193 -12.88 0.91 -3.58
N ALA A 194 -12.19 0.74 -2.46
CA ALA A 194 -12.84 0.63 -1.15
C ALA A 194 -13.58 1.92 -0.76
N PHE A 195 -12.97 3.08 -0.98
CA PHE A 195 -13.64 4.37 -0.74
C PHE A 195 -14.81 4.62 -1.72
N ALA A 196 -14.66 4.22 -2.98
CA ALA A 196 -15.75 4.28 -3.96
C ALA A 196 -16.95 3.41 -3.54
N ARG A 197 -16.70 2.17 -3.10
CA ARG A 197 -17.74 1.29 -2.53
C ARG A 197 -18.36 1.92 -1.30
N TYR A 198 -17.53 2.47 -0.42
CA TYR A 198 -18.00 3.06 0.82
C TYR A 198 -18.91 4.26 0.60
N LEU A 199 -18.60 5.13 -0.36
CA LEU A 199 -19.48 6.24 -0.74
C LEU A 199 -20.86 5.75 -1.18
N GLY A 200 -20.93 4.69 -2.00
CA GLY A 200 -22.19 4.10 -2.42
C GLY A 200 -22.99 3.53 -1.24
N GLU A 201 -22.32 2.85 -0.31
CA GLU A 201 -22.98 2.36 0.90
C GLU A 201 -23.42 3.50 1.85
N LEU A 202 -22.64 4.58 1.95
CA LEU A 202 -23.05 5.77 2.71
C LEU A 202 -24.34 6.39 2.15
N TYR A 203 -24.55 6.34 0.83
CA TYR A 203 -25.84 6.72 0.25
C TYR A 203 -26.96 5.74 0.63
N ASN A 204 -26.72 4.42 0.53
CA ASN A 204 -27.71 3.40 0.88
C ASN A 204 -28.21 3.52 2.33
N TYR A 205 -27.33 3.98 3.24
CA TYR A 205 -27.66 4.23 4.65
C TYR A 205 -28.00 5.70 4.96
N MET A 206 -28.31 6.51 3.95
CA MET A 206 -28.78 7.90 4.08
C MET A 206 -27.80 8.85 4.78
N VAL A 207 -26.50 8.53 4.76
CA VAL A 207 -25.43 9.42 5.26
C VAL A 207 -25.13 10.54 4.26
N VAL A 208 -25.24 10.24 2.95
CA VAL A 208 -25.14 11.24 1.87
C VAL A 208 -26.37 11.17 0.97
N ASN A 209 -26.66 12.26 0.26
CA ASN A 209 -27.81 12.34 -0.63
C ASN A 209 -27.45 11.99 -2.09
N ALA A 210 -28.46 11.88 -2.95
CA ALA A 210 -28.26 11.57 -4.36
C ALA A 210 -27.42 12.64 -5.10
N GLN A 211 -27.60 13.92 -4.75
CA GLN A 211 -26.84 15.03 -5.34
C GLN A 211 -25.34 14.83 -5.15
N THR A 212 -24.90 14.46 -3.94
CA THR A 212 -23.51 14.15 -3.62
C THR A 212 -22.95 13.02 -4.50
N ILE A 213 -23.75 11.98 -4.77
CA ILE A 213 -23.32 10.90 -5.66
C ILE A 213 -23.13 11.40 -7.08
N PHE A 214 -24.10 12.12 -7.64
CA PHE A 214 -24.00 12.65 -9.00
C PHE A 214 -22.86 13.67 -9.17
N ASP A 215 -22.67 14.56 -8.19
CA ASP A 215 -21.55 15.51 -8.18
C ASP A 215 -20.20 14.77 -8.15
N THR A 216 -20.11 13.69 -7.37
CA THR A 216 -18.89 12.86 -7.32
C THR A 216 -18.64 12.11 -8.62
N LEU A 217 -19.67 11.53 -9.23
CA LEU A 217 -19.58 10.88 -10.55
C LEU A 217 -19.12 11.88 -11.62
N TYR A 218 -19.69 13.08 -11.61
CA TYR A 218 -19.30 14.15 -12.51
C TYR A 218 -17.84 14.59 -12.27
N MET A 219 -17.43 14.74 -11.02
CA MET A 219 -16.04 15.04 -10.65
C MET A 219 -15.08 13.94 -11.16
N ILE A 220 -15.42 12.66 -11.00
CA ILE A 220 -14.60 11.56 -11.51
C ILE A 220 -14.40 11.65 -13.02
N ILE A 221 -15.42 12.07 -13.78
CA ILE A 221 -15.32 12.21 -15.23
C ILE A 221 -14.49 13.46 -15.60
N THR A 222 -14.71 14.58 -14.93
CA THR A 222 -14.23 15.89 -15.40
C THR A 222 -12.90 16.35 -14.81
N LEU A 223 -12.53 15.88 -13.62
CA LEU A 223 -11.33 16.36 -12.92
C LEU A 223 -10.06 16.12 -13.76
N GLY A 224 -9.30 17.17 -14.07
CA GLY A 224 -8.09 17.09 -14.89
C GLY A 224 -8.31 17.06 -16.40
N HIS A 225 -9.55 17.10 -16.87
CA HIS A 225 -9.92 17.18 -18.29
C HIS A 225 -10.21 18.62 -18.73
N GLU A 226 -9.32 19.54 -18.38
CA GLU A 226 -9.41 20.94 -18.80
C GLU A 226 -8.97 21.07 -20.27
N ILE A 227 -9.71 21.87 -21.04
CA ILE A 227 -9.32 22.20 -22.42
C ILE A 227 -8.23 23.28 -22.33
N ASP A 228 -7.05 23.00 -22.89
CA ASP A 228 -5.97 23.98 -22.91
C ASP A 228 -6.31 25.18 -23.83
N ARG A 229 -5.49 26.24 -23.78
CA ARG A 229 -5.68 27.43 -24.63
C ARG A 229 -5.60 27.15 -26.14
N LYS A 230 -5.13 25.97 -26.53
CA LYS A 230 -5.00 25.50 -27.92
C LYS A 230 -6.11 24.53 -28.32
N GLY A 231 -7.09 24.29 -27.45
CA GLY A 231 -8.20 23.37 -27.71
C GLY A 231 -7.82 21.89 -27.57
N GLN A 232 -6.64 21.57 -27.01
CA GLN A 232 -6.19 20.20 -26.79
C GLN A 232 -6.59 19.72 -25.40
N LEU A 233 -7.21 18.54 -25.36
CA LEU A 233 -7.49 17.83 -24.13
C LEU A 233 -6.24 17.02 -23.74
N VAL A 234 -5.49 17.50 -22.76
CA VAL A 234 -4.33 16.78 -22.22
C VAL A 234 -4.47 16.70 -20.70
N SER A 235 -4.92 15.54 -20.21
CA SER A 235 -4.96 15.25 -18.78
C SER A 235 -3.67 14.59 -18.35
N GLN A 236 -2.93 15.21 -17.43
CA GLN A 236 -1.71 14.61 -16.84
C GLN A 236 -2.04 13.52 -15.82
N ILE A 237 -3.26 13.53 -15.27
CA ILE A 237 -3.73 12.61 -14.24
C ILE A 237 -4.62 11.49 -14.79
N ASP A 238 -4.96 11.52 -16.08
CA ASP A 238 -5.76 10.51 -16.77
C ASP A 238 -5.21 10.28 -18.18
N LEU A 239 -4.34 9.27 -18.30
CA LEU A 239 -3.73 8.91 -19.58
C LEU A 239 -4.78 8.22 -20.48
N PRO A 240 -4.71 8.34 -21.81
CA PRO A 240 -5.68 7.71 -22.73
C PRO A 240 -5.84 6.19 -22.58
N THR A 241 -4.85 5.50 -22.00
CA THR A 241 -4.87 4.06 -21.76
C THR A 241 -5.39 3.68 -20.37
N ASP A 242 -5.59 4.63 -19.48
CA ASP A 242 -6.07 4.38 -18.13
C ASP A 242 -7.60 4.34 -18.11
N THR A 243 -8.17 3.23 -17.64
CA THR A 243 -9.62 3.02 -17.52
C THR A 243 -10.08 2.99 -16.06
N PHE A 244 -9.20 3.34 -15.12
CA PHE A 244 -9.46 3.19 -13.69
C PHE A 244 -10.64 4.05 -13.22
N ARG A 245 -10.83 5.24 -13.79
CA ARG A 245 -12.00 6.10 -13.47
C ARG A 245 -13.33 5.43 -13.78
N VAL A 246 -13.43 4.73 -14.91
CA VAL A 246 -14.61 3.94 -15.27
C VAL A 246 -14.87 2.87 -14.22
N ARG A 247 -13.82 2.21 -13.73
CA ARG A 247 -13.94 1.21 -12.66
C ARG A 247 -14.46 1.80 -11.35
N ILE A 248 -14.00 3.00 -10.96
CA ILE A 248 -14.52 3.71 -9.78
C ILE A 248 -16.03 3.98 -9.96
N ILE A 249 -16.43 4.52 -11.12
CA ILE A 249 -17.83 4.80 -11.45
C ILE A 249 -18.68 3.53 -11.35
N CYS A 250 -18.25 2.44 -11.97
CA CYS A 250 -18.95 1.16 -11.90
C CYS A 250 -19.11 0.69 -10.46
N VAL A 251 -18.08 0.80 -9.61
CA VAL A 251 -18.18 0.40 -8.20
C VAL A 251 -19.21 1.23 -7.42
N ILE A 252 -19.28 2.54 -7.66
CA ILE A 252 -20.29 3.40 -7.04
C ILE A 252 -21.69 2.97 -7.51
N LEU A 253 -21.89 2.85 -8.81
CA LEU A 253 -23.18 2.48 -9.41
C LEU A 253 -23.62 1.06 -9.07
N ASP A 254 -22.71 0.10 -8.94
CA ASP A 254 -23.00 -1.26 -8.48
C ASP A 254 -23.45 -1.28 -7.01
N SER A 255 -23.14 -0.24 -6.24
CA SER A 255 -23.51 -0.15 -4.83
C SER A 255 -24.87 0.52 -4.63
N CYS A 256 -25.13 1.63 -5.35
CA CYS A 256 -26.31 2.45 -5.12
C CYS A 256 -27.17 2.72 -6.37
N GLY A 257 -26.74 2.29 -7.56
CA GLY A 257 -27.37 2.63 -8.83
C GLY A 257 -28.79 2.12 -8.99
N SER A 258 -29.14 0.99 -8.36
CA SER A 258 -30.49 0.45 -8.35
C SER A 258 -31.53 1.35 -7.69
N TYR A 259 -31.11 2.31 -6.87
CA TYR A 259 -32.00 3.24 -6.18
C TYR A 259 -32.29 4.52 -7.00
N PHE A 260 -31.61 4.72 -8.13
CA PHE A 260 -31.84 5.90 -9.00
C PHE A 260 -32.95 5.69 -10.03
N SER A 261 -33.48 4.48 -10.17
CA SER A 261 -34.53 4.15 -11.15
C SER A 261 -35.95 4.49 -10.71
N GLY A 262 -36.15 4.95 -9.47
CA GLY A 262 -37.45 5.40 -8.96
C GLY A 262 -37.33 6.82 -8.42
N GLY A 263 -37.82 7.79 -9.21
CA GLY A 263 -38.08 9.16 -8.75
C GLY A 263 -39.39 9.28 -8.01
#